data_AF-A0A6J2V363-F1
#
_entry.id   AF-A0A6J2V363-F1
#
_cell.length_a   1.000
_cell.length_b   1.000
_cell.length_c   1.000
_cell.angle_alpha   90.00
_cell.angle_beta   90.00
_cell.angle_gamma   90.00
#
_symmetry.space_group_name_H-M   'P 1'
#
loop_
_entity.id
_entity.type
_entity.pdbx_description
1 polymer ?
#
loop_
_entity_poly.entity_id
_entity_poly.type
_entity_poly.pdbx_seq_one_letter_code
_entity_poly.pdbx_strand_id
1 'polypeptide(L)'
;MDGKPAEGARLIQEAKIELIDALSVDPDFVLQHVHAESILTQRQYDHVKGLTSLSDKARDILDFVMKKDDALIQRFLDLLRKDEMQEMFPTLVFLKEIPQNKKQVTEKTKRKHPNDSEEDNSPKKICKTNSSIVSEKQLMQVAGVVGHCWKQIGVMALEIPTACLEQIEEENRHCHRDKVFAMLRRWIMHERHKATCIRLHSLLSQGEFDISPGSIDFLLEKPGS
;
A
#
# COMPACT_ATOMS: atom_id res chain seq x y z
N MET A 1 20.31 -14.42 28.42
CA MET A 1 19.94 -13.04 28.05
C MET A 1 19.86 -13.06 26.54
N ASP A 2 18.70 -13.42 26.02
CA ASP A 2 18.56 -13.83 24.62
C ASP A 2 17.67 -12.80 23.95
N GLY A 3 18.32 -11.71 23.57
CA GLY A 3 17.71 -10.61 22.82
C GLY A 3 17.24 -11.14 21.49
N LYS A 4 15.91 -11.23 21.32
CA LYS A 4 15.31 -11.41 19.99
C LYS A 4 15.89 -10.33 19.08
N PRO A 5 16.51 -10.68 17.94
CA PRO A 5 16.96 -9.67 17.00
C PRO A 5 15.70 -8.92 16.56
N ALA A 6 15.70 -7.62 16.79
CA ALA A 6 14.54 -6.80 16.52
C ALA A 6 14.19 -6.91 15.05
N GLU A 7 13.02 -7.46 14.82
CA GLU A 7 12.45 -7.74 13.51
C GLU A 7 12.48 -6.47 12.65
N GLY A 8 12.23 -5.31 13.26
CA GLY A 8 12.33 -4.00 12.59
C GLY A 8 13.74 -3.65 12.09
N ALA A 9 14.79 -3.93 12.85
CA ALA A 9 16.16 -3.60 12.43
C ALA A 9 16.57 -4.45 11.22
N ARG A 10 16.18 -5.73 11.21
CA ARG A 10 16.43 -6.65 10.10
C ARG A 10 15.67 -6.21 8.84
N LEU A 11 14.42 -5.77 8.99
CA LEU A 11 13.62 -5.24 7.88
C LEU A 11 14.24 -3.98 7.26
N ILE A 12 14.68 -3.03 8.09
CA ILE A 12 15.38 -1.84 7.59
C ILE A 12 16.68 -2.25 6.88
N GLN A 13 17.38 -3.28 7.38
CA GLN A 13 18.63 -3.75 6.76
C GLN A 13 18.41 -4.40 5.41
N GLU A 14 17.38 -5.24 5.30
CA GLU A 14 17.05 -5.99 4.08
C GLU A 14 16.53 -5.06 2.99
N ALA A 15 15.64 -4.15 3.37
CA ALA A 15 15.10 -3.12 2.48
C ALA A 15 15.97 -1.85 2.43
N LYS A 16 17.21 -1.86 2.97
CA LYS A 16 18.02 -0.64 3.13
C LYS A 16 18.22 0.10 1.81
N ILE A 17 18.52 -0.63 0.74
CA ILE A 17 18.77 -0.05 -0.57
C ILE A 17 17.49 0.57 -1.14
N GLU A 18 16.38 -0.15 -1.05
CA GLU A 18 15.07 0.33 -1.51
C GLU A 18 14.58 1.53 -0.69
N LEU A 19 14.83 1.54 0.62
CA LEU A 19 14.53 2.66 1.50
C LEU A 19 15.39 3.87 1.15
N ILE A 20 16.68 3.70 0.87
CA ILE A 20 17.53 4.81 0.45
C ILE A 20 17.00 5.39 -0.86
N ASP A 21 16.70 4.55 -1.85
CA ASP A 21 16.21 5.00 -3.15
C ASP A 21 14.85 5.72 -3.02
N ALA A 22 13.93 5.14 -2.26
CA ALA A 22 12.62 5.72 -1.95
C ALA A 22 12.72 7.07 -1.23
N LEU A 23 13.50 7.14 -0.16
CA LEU A 23 13.63 8.34 0.67
C LEU A 23 14.51 9.40 -0.01
N SER A 24 15.31 9.04 -1.01
CA SER A 24 16.11 9.99 -1.81
C SER A 24 15.23 10.92 -2.65
N VAL A 25 13.95 10.58 -2.87
CA VAL A 25 12.99 11.43 -3.59
C VAL A 25 12.81 12.76 -2.86
N ASP A 26 12.64 12.72 -1.53
CA ASP A 26 12.56 13.92 -0.69
C ASP A 26 13.02 13.61 0.75
N PRO A 27 14.33 13.57 1.00
CA PRO A 27 14.86 13.23 2.32
C PRO A 27 14.61 14.32 3.36
N ASP A 28 14.36 15.57 2.95
CA ASP A 28 14.09 16.68 3.86
C ASP A 28 12.68 16.54 4.49
N PHE A 29 11.68 16.06 3.75
CA PHE A 29 10.36 15.72 4.28
C PHE A 29 10.44 14.59 5.31
N VAL A 30 11.21 13.54 5.02
CA VAL A 30 11.45 12.43 5.96
C VAL A 30 12.13 12.97 7.21
N LEU A 31 13.18 13.76 7.04
CA LEU A 31 13.97 14.32 8.12
C LEU A 31 13.11 15.16 9.07
N GLN A 32 12.16 15.95 8.55
CA GLN A 32 11.20 16.71 9.36
C GLN A 32 10.30 15.79 10.20
N HIS A 33 9.74 14.73 9.60
CA HIS A 33 8.85 13.80 10.29
C HIS A 33 9.59 12.97 11.35
N VAL A 34 10.80 12.53 11.05
CA VAL A 34 11.65 11.77 11.97
C VAL A 34 12.07 12.64 13.17
N HIS A 35 12.27 13.94 12.97
CA HIS A 35 12.51 14.89 14.04
C HIS A 35 11.25 15.15 14.88
N ALA A 36 10.08 15.31 14.24
CA ALA A 36 8.80 15.50 14.92
C ALA A 36 8.47 14.31 15.84
N GLU A 37 8.76 13.08 15.41
CA GLU A 37 8.62 11.86 16.20
C GLU A 37 9.73 11.65 17.26
N SER A 38 10.65 12.62 17.39
CA SER A 38 11.81 12.59 18.30
C SER A 38 12.69 11.33 18.15
N ILE A 39 12.73 10.76 16.94
CA ILE A 39 13.56 9.59 16.62
C ILE A 39 15.02 9.99 16.48
N LEU A 40 15.27 11.13 15.82
CA LEU A 40 16.59 11.76 15.72
C LEU A 40 16.73 12.89 16.73
N THR A 41 17.92 13.03 17.30
CA THR A 41 18.24 14.21 18.11
C THR A 41 18.52 15.41 17.22
N GLN A 42 18.36 16.62 17.77
CA GLN A 42 18.64 17.88 17.05
C GLN A 42 20.02 17.87 16.35
N ARG A 43 21.06 17.34 17.02
CA ARG A 43 22.41 17.23 16.43
C ARG A 43 22.46 16.32 15.20
N GLN A 44 21.70 15.22 15.20
CA GLN A 44 21.61 14.32 14.06
C GLN A 44 20.80 14.95 12.92
N TYR A 45 19.72 15.67 13.27
CA TYR A 45 18.94 16.43 12.31
C TYR A 45 19.79 17.46 11.57
N ASP A 46 20.52 18.31 12.31
CA ASP A 46 21.40 19.33 11.72
C ASP A 46 22.53 18.70 10.88
N HIS A 47 23.05 17.54 11.31
CA HIS A 47 24.04 16.79 10.55
C HIS A 47 23.50 16.33 9.19
N VAL A 48 22.34 15.67 9.16
CA VAL A 48 21.71 15.22 7.91
C VAL A 48 21.32 16.42 7.05
N LYS A 49 20.76 17.47 7.65
CA LYS A 49 20.34 18.68 6.95
C LYS A 49 21.51 19.39 6.26
N GLY A 50 22.71 19.31 6.83
CA GLY A 50 23.93 19.85 6.26
C GLY A 50 24.51 19.07 5.08
N LEU A 51 24.03 17.87 4.80
CA LEU A 51 24.47 17.08 3.64
C LEU A 51 23.88 17.66 2.35
N THR A 52 24.66 17.68 1.27
CA THR A 52 24.25 18.21 -0.04
C THR A 52 23.60 17.17 -0.95
N SER A 53 23.87 15.88 -0.70
CA SER A 53 23.41 14.77 -1.52
C SER A 53 22.17 14.13 -0.90
N LEU A 54 21.08 14.03 -1.67
CA LEU A 54 19.80 13.49 -1.20
C LEU A 54 19.91 12.01 -0.80
N SER A 55 20.72 11.24 -1.53
CA SER A 55 20.97 9.83 -1.21
C SER A 55 21.85 9.65 0.02
N ASP A 56 22.82 10.54 0.23
CA ASP A 56 23.60 10.52 1.48
C ASP A 56 22.71 10.89 2.67
N LYS A 57 21.80 11.88 2.50
CA LYS A 57 20.80 12.21 3.52
C LYS A 57 19.92 11.00 3.88
N ALA A 58 19.34 10.35 2.88
CA ALA A 58 18.49 9.17 3.08
C ALA A 58 19.26 8.03 3.79
N ARG A 59 20.50 7.77 3.37
CA ARG A 59 21.38 6.79 3.99
C ARG A 59 21.68 7.13 5.45
N ASP A 60 22.05 8.37 5.75
CA ASP A 60 22.39 8.78 7.11
C ASP A 60 21.18 8.74 8.04
N ILE A 61 19.98 9.12 7.58
CA ILE A 61 18.74 8.96 8.35
C ILE A 61 18.57 7.49 8.77
N LEU A 62 18.69 6.56 7.81
CA LEU A 62 18.56 5.13 8.07
C LEU A 62 19.66 4.62 8.99
N ASP A 63 20.92 5.00 8.77
CA ASP A 63 22.05 4.59 9.60
C ASP A 63 21.91 5.12 11.04
N PHE A 64 21.37 6.33 11.22
CA PHE A 64 21.09 6.85 12.55
C PHE A 64 19.98 6.06 13.23
N VAL A 65 18.89 5.73 12.53
CA VAL A 65 17.80 4.91 13.07
C VAL A 65 18.31 3.51 13.43
N MET A 66 19.15 2.89 12.60
CA MET A 66 19.73 1.57 12.88
C MET A 66 20.68 1.55 14.08
N LYS A 67 21.27 2.69 14.45
CA LYS A 67 22.10 2.83 15.65
C LYS A 67 21.29 3.09 16.92
N LYS A 68 19.97 3.26 16.83
CA LYS A 68 19.07 3.48 17.97
C LYS A 68 18.53 2.16 18.52
N ASP A 69 17.86 2.27 19.67
CA ASP A 69 17.10 1.20 20.28
C ASP A 69 15.90 0.77 19.45
N ASP A 70 15.48 -0.47 19.64
CA ASP A 70 14.41 -1.11 18.89
C ASP A 70 13.07 -0.35 18.96
N ALA A 71 12.81 0.34 20.07
CA ALA A 71 11.63 1.17 20.22
C ALA A 71 11.59 2.32 19.21
N LEU A 72 12.74 2.94 18.93
CA LEU A 72 12.84 4.03 17.94
C LEU A 72 12.80 3.50 16.52
N ILE A 73 13.38 2.31 16.28
CA ILE A 73 13.28 1.59 15.01
C ILE A 73 11.81 1.28 14.69
N GLN A 74 11.04 0.79 15.68
CA GLN A 74 9.61 0.54 15.51
C GLN A 74 8.85 1.83 15.23
N ARG A 75 9.10 2.91 15.98
CA ARG A 75 8.48 4.22 15.73
C ARG A 75 8.80 4.77 14.34
N PHE A 76 10.02 4.57 13.86
CA PHE A 76 10.39 4.93 12.50
C PHE A 76 9.61 4.14 11.46
N LEU A 77 9.46 2.83 11.65
CA LEU A 77 8.66 1.99 10.76
C LEU A 77 7.17 2.38 10.80
N ASP A 78 6.62 2.69 11.97
CA ASP A 78 5.25 3.21 12.10
C ASP A 78 5.10 4.55 11.40
N LEU A 79 6.09 5.45 11.51
CA LEU A 79 6.12 6.71 10.78
C LEU A 79 6.09 6.47 9.27
N LEU A 80 6.95 5.60 8.73
CA LEU A 80 6.98 5.27 7.30
C LEU A 80 5.66 4.66 6.81
N ARG A 81 4.89 4.03 7.69
CA ARG A 81 3.57 3.46 7.38
C ARG A 81 2.42 4.46 7.45
N LYS A 82 2.63 5.68 7.96
CA LYS A 82 1.61 6.73 7.96
C LYS A 82 1.21 7.05 6.53
N ASP A 83 -0.06 7.41 6.34
CA ASP A 83 -0.59 7.73 5.03
C ASP A 83 0.18 8.88 4.37
N GLU A 84 0.55 9.92 5.13
CA GLU A 84 1.36 11.06 4.63
C GLU A 84 2.72 10.61 4.05
N MET A 85 3.41 9.68 4.70
CA MET A 85 4.70 9.17 4.24
C MET A 85 4.54 8.26 3.02
N GLN A 86 3.45 7.51 2.94
CA GLN A 86 3.15 6.63 1.81
C GLN A 86 2.64 7.41 0.58
N GLU A 87 2.02 8.57 0.81
CA GLU A 87 1.65 9.49 -0.26
C GLU A 87 2.87 10.15 -0.87
N MET A 88 3.84 10.55 -0.05
CA MET A 88 5.10 11.13 -0.52
C MET A 88 6.03 10.07 -1.14
N PHE A 89 6.08 8.87 -0.56
CA PHE A 89 6.98 7.79 -0.98
C PHE A 89 6.17 6.53 -1.30
N PRO A 90 5.54 6.45 -2.48
CA PRO A 90 4.72 5.30 -2.88
C PRO A 90 5.53 4.00 -3.03
N THR A 91 6.85 4.11 -3.14
CA THR A 91 7.77 2.97 -3.14
C THR A 91 7.86 2.28 -1.78
N LEU A 92 7.40 2.91 -0.68
CA LEU A 92 7.40 2.32 0.66
C LEU A 92 6.18 1.43 0.95
N VAL A 93 5.33 1.16 -0.03
CA VAL A 93 4.09 0.37 0.15
C VAL A 93 4.36 -1.04 0.64
N PHE A 94 5.51 -1.63 0.29
CA PHE A 94 5.91 -2.96 0.79
C PHE A 94 6.02 -2.98 2.33
N LEU A 95 6.34 -1.87 3.00
CA LEU A 95 6.40 -1.81 4.46
C LEU A 95 5.03 -1.94 5.13
N LYS A 96 3.95 -1.53 4.46
CA LYS A 96 2.56 -1.71 4.94
C LYS A 96 2.12 -3.18 4.88
N GLU A 97 2.70 -3.96 3.96
CA GLU A 97 2.33 -5.35 3.75
C GLU A 97 2.94 -6.31 4.78
N ILE A 98 3.97 -5.89 5.53
CA ILE A 98 4.61 -6.71 6.55
C ILE A 98 3.77 -6.69 7.84
N PRO A 99 3.11 -7.79 8.24
CA PRO A 99 2.28 -7.81 9.44
C PRO A 99 3.15 -7.64 10.68
N GLN A 100 2.98 -6.53 11.39
CA GLN A 100 3.55 -6.41 12.73
C GLN A 100 2.76 -7.28 13.69
N ASN A 101 3.44 -8.27 14.27
CA ASN A 101 2.92 -9.04 15.38
C ASN A 101 2.72 -8.09 16.57
N LYS A 102 1.53 -7.52 16.67
CA LYS A 102 1.12 -6.61 17.75
C LYS A 102 1.38 -7.29 19.10
N LYS A 103 2.46 -6.90 19.77
CA LYS A 103 2.60 -7.06 21.21
C LYS A 103 3.01 -5.75 21.85
N GLN A 104 2.03 -5.24 22.60
CA GLN A 104 2.13 -4.33 23.75
C GLN A 104 2.07 -2.83 23.46
N VAL A 105 0.84 -2.28 23.57
CA VAL A 105 0.64 -1.14 24.48
C VAL A 105 -0.16 -1.65 25.67
N THR A 106 0.54 -1.96 26.75
CA THR A 106 -0.01 -1.91 28.11
C THR A 106 0.11 -0.46 28.58
N GLU A 107 -0.94 0.33 28.43
CA GLU A 107 -1.11 1.52 29.27
C GLU A 107 -2.36 1.36 30.14
N LYS A 108 -2.09 1.03 31.40
CA LYS A 108 -3.01 1.16 32.52
C LYS A 108 -3.33 2.65 32.68
N THR A 109 -4.62 3.01 32.77
CA THR A 109 -5.19 3.73 33.94
C THR A 109 -6.73 3.74 33.88
N LYS A 110 -7.34 2.72 34.49
CA LYS A 110 -8.37 2.76 35.55
C LYS A 110 -9.50 3.82 35.47
N ARG A 111 -10.73 3.34 35.22
CA ARG A 111 -11.96 3.45 36.09
C ARG A 111 -13.17 2.82 35.34
N LYS A 112 -13.53 1.56 35.64
CA LYS A 112 -14.75 1.13 36.37
C LYS A 112 -16.10 1.58 35.77
N HIS A 113 -16.84 0.68 35.10
CA HIS A 113 -18.00 -0.03 35.68
C HIS A 113 -18.42 -1.23 34.80
N PRO A 114 -19.00 -2.30 35.38
CA PRO A 114 -19.40 -3.54 34.70
C PRO A 114 -20.90 -3.54 34.35
N ASN A 115 -21.28 -4.26 33.29
CA ASN A 115 -22.47 -5.10 33.37
C ASN A 115 -22.43 -6.22 32.32
N ASP A 116 -22.59 -7.44 32.85
CA ASP A 116 -22.99 -8.70 32.24
C ASP A 116 -24.06 -8.58 31.14
N SER A 117 -23.89 -9.31 30.04
CA SER A 117 -24.71 -10.50 29.74
C SER A 117 -24.20 -11.21 28.48
N GLU A 118 -23.80 -12.44 28.71
CA GLU A 118 -23.62 -13.59 27.82
C GLU A 118 -24.87 -13.81 26.92
N GLU A 119 -24.91 -14.52 25.79
CA GLU A 119 -24.10 -15.61 25.25
C GLU A 119 -24.52 -15.85 23.77
N ASP A 120 -23.55 -16.35 22.99
CA ASP A 120 -23.68 -17.50 22.06
C ASP A 120 -24.57 -17.44 20.78
N ASN A 121 -23.95 -17.60 19.61
CA ASN A 121 -23.82 -18.92 18.95
C ASN A 121 -23.02 -18.80 17.63
N SER A 122 -21.93 -19.55 17.54
CA SER A 122 -21.07 -19.70 16.34
C SER A 122 -21.59 -20.85 15.47
N PRO A 123 -21.40 -20.83 14.13
CA PRO A 123 -20.27 -21.62 13.64
C PRO A 123 -19.57 -21.05 12.39
N LYS A 124 -18.24 -20.92 12.51
CA LYS A 124 -17.19 -21.20 11.52
C LYS A 124 -17.65 -21.54 10.09
N LYS A 125 -17.32 -20.67 9.12
CA LYS A 125 -16.85 -21.06 7.77
C LYS A 125 -16.21 -19.86 7.05
N ILE A 126 -14.88 -19.91 6.93
CA ILE A 126 -14.07 -19.60 5.74
C ILE A 126 -14.55 -18.37 4.94
N CYS A 127 -13.84 -17.24 4.97
CA CYS A 127 -12.89 -16.92 3.90
C CYS A 127 -11.80 -15.95 4.40
N LYS A 128 -10.66 -16.49 4.85
CA LYS A 128 -9.37 -15.84 4.59
C LYS A 128 -9.10 -16.04 3.11
N THR A 129 -9.49 -15.11 2.24
CA THR A 129 -9.16 -15.27 0.82
C THR A 129 -9.22 -13.95 0.06
N ASN A 130 -8.03 -13.49 -0.34
CA ASN A 130 -7.76 -12.78 -1.60
C ASN A 130 -7.91 -11.25 -1.64
N SER A 131 -7.48 -10.50 -0.62
CA SER A 131 -7.07 -9.09 -0.83
C SER A 131 -5.76 -8.98 -1.62
N SER A 132 -5.54 -9.86 -2.60
CA SER A 132 -4.42 -9.72 -3.52
C SER A 132 -4.69 -8.47 -4.35
N ILE A 133 -3.73 -7.56 -4.34
CA ILE A 133 -3.66 -6.45 -5.29
C ILE A 133 -3.76 -7.06 -6.70
N VAL A 134 -4.53 -6.41 -7.59
CA VAL A 134 -4.73 -6.93 -8.95
C VAL A 134 -3.38 -6.92 -9.69
N SER A 135 -2.95 -8.09 -10.15
CA SER A 135 -1.71 -8.22 -10.94
C SER A 135 -1.91 -7.75 -12.38
N GLU A 136 -0.81 -7.36 -13.03
CA GLU A 136 -0.81 -6.94 -14.43
C GLU A 136 -1.40 -8.01 -15.37
N LYS A 137 -1.12 -9.28 -15.09
CA LYS A 137 -1.68 -10.42 -15.83
C LYS A 137 -3.19 -10.50 -15.70
N GLN A 138 -3.73 -10.27 -14.50
CA GLN A 138 -5.18 -10.27 -14.27
C GLN A 138 -5.86 -9.10 -14.97
N LEU A 139 -5.25 -7.90 -14.96
CA LEU A 139 -5.76 -6.76 -15.74
C LEU A 139 -5.79 -7.06 -17.23
N MET A 140 -4.75 -7.72 -17.74
CA MET A 140 -4.67 -8.10 -19.14
C MET A 140 -5.77 -9.11 -19.53
N GLN A 141 -6.10 -10.03 -18.63
CA GLN A 141 -7.21 -10.95 -18.82
C GLN A 141 -8.56 -10.22 -18.80
N VAL A 142 -8.77 -9.30 -17.85
CA VAL A 142 -9.99 -8.47 -17.79
C VAL A 142 -10.13 -7.62 -19.04
N ALA A 143 -9.04 -7.03 -19.51
CA ALA A 143 -9.01 -6.24 -20.74
C ALA A 143 -9.38 -7.04 -22.00
N GLY A 144 -9.21 -8.37 -21.97
CA GLY A 144 -9.67 -9.27 -23.03
C GLY A 144 -11.18 -9.55 -22.99
N VAL A 145 -11.81 -9.37 -21.84
CA VAL A 145 -13.25 -9.62 -21.62
C VAL A 145 -14.07 -8.34 -21.78
N VAL A 146 -13.50 -7.20 -21.38
CA VAL A 146 -14.16 -5.89 -21.48
C VAL A 146 -14.23 -5.46 -22.95
N GLY A 147 -15.44 -5.45 -23.48
CA GLY A 147 -15.74 -5.07 -24.86
C GLY A 147 -15.71 -3.56 -25.11
N HIS A 148 -16.56 -3.12 -26.05
CA HIS A 148 -16.62 -1.72 -26.49
C HIS A 148 -17.07 -0.73 -25.39
N CYS A 149 -17.69 -1.22 -24.32
CA CYS A 149 -18.20 -0.41 -23.21
C CYS A 149 -17.11 0.06 -22.23
N TRP A 150 -15.83 -0.18 -22.52
CA TRP A 150 -14.70 0.18 -21.64
C TRP A 150 -14.69 1.66 -21.22
N LYS A 151 -15.03 2.59 -22.11
CA LYS A 151 -15.12 4.03 -21.74
C LYS A 151 -16.22 4.29 -20.72
N GLN A 152 -17.37 3.65 -20.90
CA GLN A 152 -18.50 3.80 -20.00
C GLN A 152 -18.20 3.18 -18.63
N ILE A 153 -17.49 2.05 -18.59
CA ILE A 153 -16.95 1.45 -17.37
C ILE A 153 -15.97 2.41 -16.70
N GLY A 154 -15.06 3.01 -17.48
CA GLY A 154 -14.09 3.99 -16.99
C GLY A 154 -14.77 5.14 -16.24
N VAL A 155 -15.81 5.74 -16.83
CA VAL A 155 -16.53 6.86 -16.21
C VAL A 155 -17.42 6.40 -15.05
N MET A 156 -18.23 5.37 -15.25
CA MET A 156 -19.33 5.01 -14.33
C MET A 156 -18.86 4.14 -13.16
N ALA A 157 -17.93 3.23 -13.38
CA ALA A 157 -17.49 2.26 -12.37
C ALA A 157 -16.11 2.59 -11.79
N LEU A 158 -15.21 3.17 -12.60
CA LEU A 158 -13.83 3.46 -12.19
C LEU A 158 -13.60 4.95 -11.87
N GLU A 159 -14.63 5.78 -12.03
CA GLU A 159 -14.60 7.24 -11.80
C GLU A 159 -13.45 7.97 -12.54
N ILE A 160 -13.03 7.44 -13.68
CA ILE A 160 -11.98 8.03 -14.52
C ILE A 160 -12.58 9.16 -15.36
N PRO A 161 -12.00 10.38 -15.33
CA PRO A 161 -12.44 11.49 -16.16
C PRO A 161 -12.44 11.16 -17.65
N THR A 162 -13.46 11.61 -18.38
CA THR A 162 -13.59 11.40 -19.85
C THR A 162 -12.35 11.86 -20.62
N ALA A 163 -11.78 13.01 -20.25
CA ALA A 163 -10.55 13.53 -20.86
C ALA A 163 -9.37 12.55 -20.74
N CYS A 164 -9.24 11.83 -19.64
CA CYS A 164 -8.22 10.79 -19.49
C CYS A 164 -8.48 9.58 -20.40
N LEU A 165 -9.75 9.21 -20.61
CA LEU A 165 -10.12 8.10 -21.50
C LEU A 165 -9.85 8.43 -22.98
N GLU A 166 -10.08 9.68 -23.38
CA GLU A 166 -9.73 10.17 -24.72
C GLU A 166 -8.22 10.13 -24.94
N GLN A 167 -7.44 10.58 -23.95
CA GLN A 167 -5.97 10.49 -24.01
C GLN A 167 -5.49 9.03 -24.11
N ILE A 168 -6.07 8.12 -23.33
CA ILE A 168 -5.72 6.69 -23.38
C ILE A 168 -6.06 6.09 -24.75
N GLU A 169 -7.20 6.46 -25.34
CA GLU A 169 -7.60 6.01 -26.68
C GLU A 169 -6.63 6.52 -27.76
N GLU A 170 -6.19 7.77 -27.63
CA GLU A 170 -5.26 8.43 -28.54
C GLU A 170 -3.86 7.79 -28.48
N GLU A 171 -3.37 7.53 -27.27
CA GLU A 171 -2.07 6.91 -27.04
C GLU A 171 -2.02 5.44 -27.47
N ASN A 172 -3.16 4.73 -27.40
CA ASN A 172 -3.25 3.28 -27.66
C ASN A 172 -4.16 2.96 -28.86
N ARG A 173 -4.12 3.78 -29.92
CA ARG A 173 -5.01 3.68 -31.10
C ARG A 173 -5.06 2.29 -31.75
N HIS A 174 -3.94 1.57 -31.72
CA HIS A 174 -3.76 0.33 -32.49
C HIS A 174 -4.26 -0.94 -31.79
N CYS A 175 -4.51 -0.91 -30.48
CA CYS A 175 -4.90 -2.10 -29.74
C CYS A 175 -5.97 -1.78 -28.70
N HIS A 176 -7.18 -2.34 -28.90
CA HIS A 176 -8.30 -2.20 -27.95
C HIS A 176 -7.93 -2.74 -26.57
N ARG A 177 -7.28 -3.91 -26.52
CA ARG A 177 -6.86 -4.52 -25.25
C ARG A 177 -5.93 -3.60 -24.47
N ASP A 178 -5.04 -2.89 -25.15
CA ASP A 178 -4.11 -1.94 -24.50
C ASP A 178 -4.83 -0.70 -23.98
N LYS A 179 -5.85 -0.19 -24.69
CA LYS A 179 -6.72 0.90 -24.19
C LYS A 179 -7.39 0.52 -22.88
N VAL A 180 -8.02 -0.64 -22.85
CA VAL A 180 -8.73 -1.12 -21.66
C VAL A 180 -7.75 -1.40 -20.52
N PHE A 181 -6.62 -2.04 -20.83
CA PHE A 181 -5.58 -2.32 -19.86
C PHE A 181 -4.99 -1.03 -19.27
N ALA A 182 -4.71 -0.01 -20.09
CA ALA A 182 -4.24 1.28 -19.63
C ALA A 182 -5.27 2.00 -18.75
N MET A 183 -6.56 1.92 -19.09
CA MET A 183 -7.64 2.40 -18.23
C MET A 183 -7.64 1.68 -16.88
N LEU A 184 -7.56 0.35 -16.86
CA LEU A 184 -7.54 -0.43 -15.62
C LEU A 184 -6.30 -0.13 -14.78
N ARG A 185 -5.13 0.09 -15.41
CA ARG A 185 -3.92 0.57 -14.72
C ARG A 185 -4.13 1.96 -14.14
N ARG A 186 -4.81 2.86 -14.86
CA ARG A 186 -5.13 4.20 -14.37
C ARG A 186 -6.04 4.13 -13.15
N TRP A 187 -7.03 3.23 -13.17
CA TRP A 187 -7.87 2.96 -12.02
C TRP A 187 -7.06 2.44 -10.82
N ILE A 188 -6.14 1.49 -11.01
CA ILE A 188 -5.25 1.04 -9.93
C ILE A 188 -4.39 2.19 -9.39
N MET A 189 -3.89 3.06 -10.26
CA MET A 189 -3.13 4.24 -9.81
C MET A 189 -3.98 5.22 -9.00
N HIS A 190 -5.27 5.33 -9.33
CA HIS A 190 -6.24 6.18 -8.63
C HIS A 190 -6.67 5.57 -7.29
N GLU A 191 -7.04 4.28 -7.28
CA GLU A 191 -7.62 3.59 -6.12
C GLU A 191 -6.54 2.91 -5.23
N ARG A 192 -5.30 2.84 -5.73
CA ARG A 192 -4.07 2.37 -5.06
C ARG A 192 -4.26 1.03 -4.34
N HIS A 193 -4.11 1.03 -3.02
CA HIS A 193 -4.19 -0.14 -2.16
C HIS A 193 -5.62 -0.70 -2.01
N LYS A 194 -6.65 0.04 -2.46
CA LYS A 194 -8.03 -0.44 -2.49
C LYS A 194 -8.37 -1.15 -3.80
N ALA A 195 -7.48 -1.08 -4.80
CA ALA A 195 -7.62 -1.72 -6.10
C ALA A 195 -7.35 -3.23 -6.00
N THR A 196 -8.27 -3.93 -5.34
CA THR A 196 -8.24 -5.39 -5.13
C THR A 196 -9.06 -6.10 -6.20
N CYS A 197 -8.77 -7.38 -6.44
CA CYS A 197 -9.54 -8.22 -7.38
C CYS A 197 -11.04 -8.23 -7.04
N ILE A 198 -11.37 -8.27 -5.74
CA ILE A 198 -12.76 -8.25 -5.25
C ILE A 198 -13.42 -6.91 -5.58
N ARG A 199 -12.70 -5.80 -5.37
CA ARG A 199 -13.21 -4.46 -5.69
C ARG A 199 -13.49 -4.33 -7.18
N LEU A 200 -12.52 -4.72 -8.03
CA LEU A 200 -12.69 -4.69 -9.48
C LEU A 200 -13.85 -5.55 -9.94
N HIS A 201 -13.95 -6.79 -9.43
CA HIS A 201 -15.06 -7.69 -9.73
C HIS A 201 -16.41 -7.10 -9.31
N SER A 202 -16.47 -6.50 -8.12
CA SER A 202 -17.69 -5.88 -7.62
C SER A 202 -18.10 -4.68 -8.48
N LEU A 203 -17.15 -3.83 -8.91
CA LEU A 203 -17.42 -2.68 -9.77
C LEU A 203 -17.90 -3.10 -11.16
N LEU A 204 -17.28 -4.12 -11.76
CA LEU A 204 -17.66 -4.63 -13.08
C LEU A 204 -18.98 -5.41 -13.04
N SER A 205 -19.31 -6.06 -11.92
CA SER A 205 -20.56 -6.81 -11.75
C SER A 205 -21.74 -5.94 -11.30
N GLN A 206 -21.50 -4.76 -10.72
CA GLN A 206 -22.56 -3.85 -10.25
C GLN A 206 -23.15 -2.99 -11.36
N GLY A 207 -22.41 -2.70 -12.43
CA GLY A 207 -22.92 -1.92 -13.55
C GLY A 207 -23.62 -2.76 -14.61
N GLU A 208 -24.57 -2.16 -15.31
CA GLU A 208 -25.20 -2.72 -16.52
C GLU A 208 -24.21 -2.65 -17.70
N PHE A 209 -23.10 -3.37 -17.57
CA PHE A 209 -22.13 -3.54 -18.64
C PHE A 209 -22.36 -4.89 -19.32
N ASP A 210 -22.07 -5.00 -20.62
CA ASP A 210 -22.11 -6.26 -21.39
C ASP A 210 -20.98 -7.24 -20.99
N ILE A 211 -20.65 -7.31 -19.70
CA ILE A 211 -19.66 -8.20 -19.14
C ILE A 211 -20.41 -9.29 -18.40
N SER A 212 -20.31 -10.52 -18.91
CA SER A 212 -20.86 -11.66 -18.20
C SER A 212 -20.08 -11.86 -16.90
N PRO A 213 -20.74 -11.92 -15.72
CA PRO A 213 -20.04 -12.05 -14.44
C PRO A 213 -19.20 -13.34 -14.38
N GLY A 214 -19.62 -14.41 -15.07
CA GLY A 214 -18.83 -15.64 -15.18
C GLY A 214 -17.52 -15.47 -15.97
N SER A 215 -17.40 -14.45 -16.81
CA SER A 215 -16.18 -14.16 -17.57
C SER A 215 -15.11 -13.46 -16.75
N ILE A 216 -15.45 -12.88 -15.59
CA ILE A 216 -14.51 -12.20 -14.68
C ILE A 216 -14.30 -12.98 -13.36
N ASP A 217 -14.95 -14.14 -13.20
CA ASP A 217 -14.87 -14.99 -12.00
C ASP A 217 -13.45 -15.52 -11.73
N PHE A 218 -12.60 -15.56 -12.77
CA PHE A 218 -11.16 -15.85 -12.63
C PHE A 218 -10.41 -14.86 -11.73
N LEU A 219 -10.97 -13.66 -11.48
CA LEU A 219 -10.45 -12.71 -10.50
C LEU A 219 -10.61 -13.20 -9.05
N LEU A 220 -11.59 -14.08 -8.82
CA LEU A 220 -11.91 -14.67 -7.52
C LEU A 220 -11.33 -16.09 -7.38
N GLU A 221 -10.95 -16.72 -8.49
CA GLU A 221 -10.37 -18.06 -8.52
C GLU A 221 -8.97 -18.07 -7.87
N LYS A 222 -8.77 -19.00 -6.93
CA LYS A 222 -7.49 -19.16 -6.22
C LYS A 222 -6.42 -19.62 -7.22
N PRO A 223 -5.17 -19.13 -7.15
CA PRO A 223 -4.07 -19.85 -7.78
C PRO A 223 -4.01 -21.25 -7.14
N GLY A 224 -4.32 -22.26 -7.94
CA GLY A 224 -4.27 -23.66 -7.55
C GLY A 224 -2.90 -24.04 -6.99
N SER A 225 -2.97 -24.91 -5.98
CA SER A 225 -1.89 -25.47 -5.14
C SER A 225 -0.59 -25.83 -5.84
#